data_AF-A0A2R8BLW4-F1
#
_entry.id   AF-A0A2R8BLW4-F1
#
_cell.length_a   1.000
_cell.length_b   1.000
_cell.length_c   1.000
_cell.angle_alpha   90.00
_cell.angle_beta   90.00
_cell.angle_gamma   90.00
#
_symmetry.space_group_name_H-M   'P 1'
#
loop_
_entity.id
_entity.type
_entity.pdbx_description
1 polymer ?
#
loop_
_entity_poly.entity_id
_entity_poly.type
_entity_poly.pdbx_seq_one_letter_code
_entity_poly.pdbx_strand_id
1 'polypeptide(L)'
;MYVTPANNGKARCVFLPKEGVTFLHLCGSKAPDDRVFLMRNGYRWRGGHKHLFKAAILEAGLPEAFVFHGLRHTYASQLVQAGMPLVMVARQLGHSNTDTVSRTYGHLSCSSIEEELARRFAPLYPGVPTETERIAPLRSSLQAEHAPDAPGPSWPASNFTLAQGDLLRILRR
;
A
#
# COMPACT_ATOMS: atom_id res chain seq x y z
N MET A 1 -8.76 4.43 15.85
CA MET A 1 -9.88 5.27 15.36
C MET A 1 -10.98 4.37 14.82
N TYR A 2 -12.24 4.61 15.17
CA TYR A 2 -13.35 3.85 14.61
C TYR A 2 -13.90 4.55 13.36
N VAL A 3 -14.08 3.81 12.27
CA VAL A 3 -14.56 4.33 10.99
C VAL A 3 -15.86 3.62 10.63
N THR A 4 -16.97 4.36 10.69
CA THR A 4 -18.27 3.92 10.18
C THR A 4 -18.35 4.16 8.67
N PRO A 5 -18.83 3.19 7.89
CA PRO A 5 -18.94 3.34 6.45
C PRO A 5 -20.10 4.27 6.09
N ALA A 6 -19.95 5.00 4.98
CA ALA A 6 -21.00 5.87 4.46
C ALA A 6 -22.16 5.09 3.81
N ASN A 7 -21.91 3.88 3.29
CA ASN A 7 -22.89 2.95 2.69
C ASN A 7 -22.42 1.49 2.89
N ASN A 8 -23.36 0.53 3.04
CA ASN A 8 -23.29 -0.96 3.01
C ASN A 8 -22.02 -1.71 3.48
N GLY A 9 -21.07 -1.04 4.12
CA GLY A 9 -19.83 -1.61 4.62
C GLY A 9 -19.94 -2.02 6.08
N LYS A 10 -18.92 -2.73 6.57
CA LYS A 10 -18.74 -2.98 8.01
C LYS A 10 -17.91 -1.85 8.61
N ALA A 11 -18.32 -1.39 9.79
CA ALA A 11 -17.50 -0.50 10.58
C ALA A 11 -16.19 -1.19 10.98
N ARG A 12 -15.11 -0.41 11.07
CA ARG A 12 -13.77 -0.95 11.31
C ARG A 12 -12.98 -0.07 12.26
N CYS A 13 -12.15 -0.71 13.07
CA CYS A 13 -11.12 -0.02 13.81
C CYS A 13 -9.89 0.12 12.91
N VAL A 14 -9.44 1.36 12.72
CA VAL A 14 -8.20 1.69 12.02
C VAL A 14 -7.18 2.14 13.05
N PHE A 15 -6.03 1.45 13.10
CA PHE A 15 -4.87 1.93 13.85
C PHE A 15 -4.47 3.33 13.38
N LEU A 16 -4.29 4.25 14.34
CA LEU A 16 -3.86 5.62 14.08
C LEU A 16 -2.52 5.82 14.80
N PRO A 17 -1.42 6.06 14.06
CA PRO A 17 -0.11 6.27 14.67
C PRO A 17 -0.07 7.63 15.39
N LYS A 18 1.00 7.87 16.17
CA LYS A 18 1.15 9.08 16.99
C LYS A 18 1.02 10.35 16.16
N GLU A 19 1.61 10.37 14.97
CA GLU A 19 1.55 11.47 14.01
C GLU A 19 0.11 11.77 13.58
N GLY A 20 -0.70 10.73 13.37
CA GLY A 20 -2.12 10.86 13.06
C GLY A 20 -2.92 11.41 14.24
N VAL A 21 -2.59 10.99 15.45
CA VAL A 21 -3.19 11.55 16.67
C VAL A 21 -2.83 13.03 16.82
N THR A 22 -1.56 13.41 16.62
CA THR A 22 -1.11 14.82 16.64
C THR A 22 -1.83 15.65 15.57
N PHE A 23 -1.98 15.12 14.36
CA PHE A 23 -2.74 15.80 13.30
C PHE A 23 -4.19 16.10 13.72
N LEU A 24 -4.85 15.17 14.41
CA LEU A 24 -6.20 15.40 14.92
C LEU A 24 -6.26 16.48 16.01
N HIS A 25 -5.22 16.60 16.85
CA HIS A 25 -5.12 17.69 17.82
C HIS A 25 -4.96 19.06 17.14
N LEU A 26 -4.20 19.12 16.04
CA LEU A 26 -4.06 20.35 15.23
C LEU A 26 -5.36 20.79 14.58
N CYS A 27 -6.32 19.87 14.39
CA CYS A 27 -7.66 20.20 13.91
C CYS A 27 -8.54 20.92 14.96
N GLY A 28 -8.00 21.16 16.16
CA GLY A 28 -8.64 21.90 17.25
C GLY A 28 -9.47 21.02 18.19
N SER A 29 -9.80 21.57 19.36
CA SER A 29 -10.69 20.93 20.34
C SER A 29 -12.10 20.83 19.75
N LYS A 30 -12.52 19.61 19.45
CA LYS A 30 -13.81 19.27 18.85
C LYS A 30 -14.63 18.45 19.84
N ALA A 31 -15.95 18.66 19.88
CA ALA A 31 -16.83 17.78 20.62
C ALA A 31 -16.79 16.35 20.02
N PRO A 32 -17.17 15.29 20.75
CA PRO A 32 -17.11 13.91 20.27
C PRO A 32 -17.83 13.67 18.92
N ASP A 33 -18.91 14.41 18.67
CA ASP A 33 -19.74 14.28 17.46
C ASP A 33 -19.38 15.29 16.36
N ASP A 34 -18.39 16.15 16.61
CA ASP A 34 -17.97 17.15 15.64
C ASP A 34 -17.21 16.53 14.47
N ARG A 35 -17.43 17.09 13.29
CA ARG A 35 -16.69 16.71 12.10
C ARG A 35 -15.27 17.24 12.17
N VAL A 36 -14.30 16.35 11.97
CA VAL A 36 -12.88 16.70 11.87
C VAL A 36 -12.62 17.56 10.64
N PHE A 37 -13.17 17.17 9.49
CA PHE A 37 -12.91 17.79 8.19
C PHE A 37 -14.07 18.67 7.72
N LEU A 38 -13.89 19.99 7.82
CA LEU A 38 -14.83 21.01 7.36
C LEU A 38 -14.15 21.89 6.30
N MET A 39 -14.94 22.42 5.37
CA MET A 39 -14.48 23.48 4.48
C MET A 39 -14.39 24.82 5.22
N ARG A 40 -13.69 25.82 4.66
CA ARG A 40 -13.53 27.16 5.25
C ARG A 40 -14.86 27.86 5.55
N ASN A 41 -15.91 27.51 4.81
CA ASN A 41 -17.28 28.01 4.99
C ASN A 41 -18.08 27.25 6.07
N GLY A 42 -17.46 26.36 6.85
CA GLY A 42 -18.09 25.58 7.92
C GLY A 42 -18.90 24.38 7.45
N TYR A 43 -19.11 24.21 6.13
CA TYR A 43 -19.86 23.07 5.61
C TYR A 43 -19.02 21.79 5.60
N ARG A 44 -19.72 20.65 5.64
CA ARG A 44 -19.08 19.33 5.53
C ARG A 44 -18.29 19.24 4.23
N TRP A 45 -17.08 18.70 4.29
CA TRP A 45 -16.28 18.47 3.11
C TRP A 45 -16.86 17.30 2.30
N ARG A 46 -17.52 17.58 1.16
CA ARG A 46 -18.15 16.56 0.28
C ARG A 46 -17.32 16.17 -0.94
N GLY A 47 -16.23 16.88 -1.23
CA GLY A 47 -15.44 16.73 -2.45
C GLY A 47 -14.49 17.90 -2.67
N GLY A 48 -13.87 17.99 -3.85
CA GLY A 48 -12.98 19.11 -4.18
C GLY A 48 -11.57 18.99 -3.61
N HIS A 49 -11.16 17.84 -3.08
CA HIS A 49 -9.77 17.64 -2.63
C HIS A 49 -8.75 17.57 -3.78
N LYS A 50 -9.19 17.30 -5.02
CA LYS A 50 -8.28 17.06 -6.16
C LYS A 50 -7.33 18.23 -6.42
N HIS A 51 -7.83 19.46 -6.44
CA HIS A 51 -6.99 20.64 -6.70
C HIS A 51 -6.06 20.95 -5.51
N LEU A 52 -6.55 20.80 -4.29
CA LEU A 52 -5.74 20.95 -3.06
C LEU A 52 -4.62 19.91 -3.01
N PHE A 53 -4.95 18.66 -3.39
CA PHE A 53 -3.96 17.59 -3.45
C PHE A 53 -2.94 17.81 -4.56
N LYS A 54 -3.37 18.32 -5.73
CA LYS A 54 -2.44 18.69 -6.81
C LYS A 54 -1.47 19.79 -6.37
N ALA A 55 -1.97 20.80 -5.65
CA ALA A 55 -1.11 21.83 -5.07
C ALA A 55 -0.10 21.24 -4.07
N ALA A 56 -0.56 20.35 -3.18
CA ALA A 56 0.31 19.67 -2.22
C ALA A 56 1.37 18.76 -2.88
N ILE A 57 1.03 18.08 -3.99
CA ILE A 57 2.00 17.30 -4.78
C ILE A 57 3.10 18.20 -5.33
N LEU A 58 2.71 19.35 -5.91
CA LEU A 58 3.66 20.30 -6.50
C LEU A 58 4.59 20.86 -5.44
N GLU A 59 4.04 21.26 -4.29
CA GLU A 59 4.81 21.76 -3.14
C GLU A 59 5.76 20.69 -2.58
N ALA A 60 5.34 19.43 -2.56
CA ALA A 60 6.15 18.31 -2.10
C ALA A 60 7.16 17.80 -3.14
N GLY A 61 7.18 18.35 -4.37
CA GLY A 61 8.05 17.88 -5.45
C GLY A 61 7.76 16.46 -5.93
N LEU A 62 6.52 15.99 -5.77
CA LEU A 62 6.10 14.65 -6.18
C LEU A 62 5.66 14.61 -7.66
N PRO A 63 5.65 13.43 -8.31
CA PRO A 63 5.20 13.30 -9.69
C PRO A 63 3.76 13.79 -9.88
N GLU A 64 3.50 14.54 -10.96
CA GLU A 64 2.17 15.09 -11.24
C GLU A 64 1.09 14.00 -11.41
N ALA A 65 1.48 12.80 -11.85
CA ALA A 65 0.60 11.65 -11.98
C ALA A 65 0.21 11.00 -10.64
N PHE A 66 0.81 11.41 -9.51
CA PHE A 66 0.43 10.88 -8.21
C PHE A 66 -0.99 11.31 -7.85
N VAL A 67 -1.82 10.37 -7.40
CA VAL A 67 -3.24 10.62 -7.10
C VAL A 67 -3.53 10.31 -5.64
N PHE A 68 -4.64 10.84 -5.13
CA PHE A 68 -5.01 10.70 -3.72
C PHE A 68 -5.12 9.22 -3.29
N HIS A 69 -5.62 8.35 -4.19
CA HIS A 69 -5.66 6.91 -3.95
C HIS A 69 -4.26 6.28 -3.83
N GLY A 70 -3.24 6.91 -4.42
CA GLY A 70 -1.83 6.51 -4.30
C GLY A 70 -1.36 6.48 -2.85
N LEU A 71 -1.84 7.38 -1.98
CA LEU A 71 -1.52 7.33 -0.54
C LEU A 71 -1.95 6.01 0.11
N ARG A 72 -3.09 5.47 -0.30
CA ARG A 72 -3.58 4.17 0.18
C ARG A 72 -2.71 3.03 -0.32
N HIS A 73 -2.22 3.11 -1.57
CA HIS A 73 -1.24 2.15 -2.09
C HIS A 73 0.09 2.24 -1.33
N THR A 74 0.62 3.44 -1.09
CA THR A 74 1.85 3.64 -0.31
C THR A 74 1.74 3.00 1.07
N TYR A 75 0.65 3.26 1.79
CA TYR A 75 0.40 2.66 3.10
C TYR A 75 0.36 1.11 3.04
N ALA A 76 -0.35 0.55 2.07
CA ALA A 76 -0.43 -0.90 1.92
C ALA A 76 0.92 -1.52 1.56
N SER A 77 1.63 -0.95 0.58
CA SER A 77 2.95 -1.42 0.16
C SER A 77 3.96 -1.41 1.30
N GLN A 78 4.00 -0.34 2.10
CA GLN A 78 4.88 -0.24 3.26
C GLN A 78 4.60 -1.34 4.30
N LEU A 79 3.32 -1.60 4.60
CA LEU A 79 2.96 -2.67 5.54
C LEU A 79 3.33 -4.05 5.04
N VAL A 80 3.10 -4.33 3.75
CA VAL A 80 3.44 -5.63 3.17
C VAL A 80 4.96 -5.84 3.13
N GLN A 81 5.72 -4.82 2.75
CA GLN A 81 7.19 -4.87 2.79
C GLN A 81 7.74 -5.05 4.21
N ALA A 82 7.04 -4.51 5.22
CA ALA A 82 7.37 -4.71 6.63
C ALA A 82 6.94 -6.09 7.17
N GLY A 83 6.45 -7.00 6.32
CA GLY A 83 6.05 -8.36 6.72
C GLY A 83 4.68 -8.46 7.40
N MET A 84 3.84 -7.42 7.32
CA MET A 84 2.48 -7.47 7.85
C MET A 84 1.65 -8.51 7.06
N PRO A 85 0.94 -9.44 7.72
CA PRO A 85 0.08 -10.39 7.04
C PRO A 85 -0.96 -9.69 6.16
N LEU A 86 -1.13 -10.17 4.92
CA LEU A 86 -2.04 -9.57 3.94
C LEU A 86 -3.48 -9.43 4.45
N VAL A 87 -3.92 -10.36 5.29
CA VAL A 87 -5.24 -10.31 5.95
C VAL A 87 -5.39 -9.08 6.85
N MET A 88 -4.34 -8.71 7.59
CA MET A 88 -4.34 -7.53 8.47
C MET A 88 -4.33 -6.24 7.65
N VAL A 89 -3.54 -6.22 6.56
CA VAL A 89 -3.54 -5.10 5.61
C VAL A 89 -4.94 -4.92 5.00
N ALA A 90 -5.57 -5.98 4.53
CA ALA A 90 -6.93 -5.94 3.96
C ALA A 90 -7.98 -5.39 4.95
N ARG A 91 -7.92 -5.83 6.22
CA ARG A 91 -8.80 -5.33 7.28
C ARG A 91 -8.61 -3.83 7.52
N GLN A 92 -7.38 -3.34 7.55
CA GLN A 92 -7.09 -1.91 7.72
C GLN A 92 -7.59 -1.07 6.53
N LEU A 93 -7.43 -1.58 5.32
CA LEU A 93 -7.95 -0.95 4.11
C LEU A 93 -9.49 -1.00 4.05
N GLY A 94 -10.12 -1.92 4.77
CA GLY A 94 -11.57 -2.15 4.73
C GLY A 94 -12.01 -2.94 3.50
N HIS A 95 -11.14 -3.79 2.95
CA HIS A 95 -11.52 -4.76 1.93
C HIS A 95 -12.20 -5.96 2.62
N SER A 96 -13.36 -6.38 2.11
CA SER A 96 -14.01 -7.62 2.54
C SER A 96 -13.27 -8.85 2.02
N ASN A 97 -12.65 -8.74 0.84
CA ASN A 97 -11.87 -9.81 0.22
C ASN A 97 -10.36 -9.48 0.24
N THR A 98 -9.58 -10.43 0.73
CA THR A 98 -8.11 -10.38 0.74
C THR A 98 -7.48 -10.58 -0.63
N ASP A 99 -8.20 -11.18 -1.59
CA ASP A 99 -7.69 -11.46 -2.94
C ASP A 99 -7.21 -10.20 -3.65
N THR A 100 -7.93 -9.08 -3.48
CA THR A 100 -7.53 -7.80 -4.04
C THR A 100 -6.16 -7.37 -3.50
N VAL A 101 -5.93 -7.52 -2.20
CA VAL A 101 -4.65 -7.16 -1.57
C VAL A 101 -3.55 -8.13 -2.00
N SER A 102 -3.86 -9.42 -2.08
CA SER A 102 -2.90 -10.43 -2.53
C SER A 102 -2.48 -10.22 -3.98
N ARG A 103 -3.41 -9.93 -4.89
CA ARG A 103 -3.09 -9.66 -6.30
C ARG A 103 -2.30 -8.38 -6.46
N THR A 104 -2.65 -7.33 -5.72
CA THR A 104 -2.00 -6.02 -5.87
C THR A 104 -0.65 -5.93 -5.17
N TYR A 105 -0.50 -6.52 -3.99
CA TYR A 105 0.69 -6.33 -3.14
C TYR A 105 1.43 -7.62 -2.80
N GLY A 106 0.89 -8.81 -3.13
CA GLY A 106 1.50 -10.08 -2.75
C GLY A 106 2.93 -10.25 -3.28
N HIS A 107 3.26 -9.66 -4.43
CA HIS A 107 4.63 -9.67 -4.96
C HIS A 107 5.63 -8.91 -4.07
N LEU A 108 5.16 -7.99 -3.22
CA LEU A 108 6.00 -7.24 -2.28
C LEU A 108 6.36 -8.04 -1.03
N SER A 109 5.72 -9.19 -0.77
CA SER A 109 6.04 -10.02 0.39
C SER A 109 7.30 -10.87 0.20
N CYS A 110 7.97 -10.78 -0.95
CA CYS A 110 9.02 -11.73 -1.35
C CYS A 110 10.41 -11.45 -0.79
N SER A 111 10.72 -10.27 -0.24
CA SER A 111 12.08 -10.00 0.24
C SER A 111 12.45 -10.70 1.55
N SER A 112 11.50 -11.31 2.27
CA SER A 112 11.74 -11.79 3.64
C SER A 112 11.05 -13.13 3.96
N ILE A 113 10.57 -13.91 2.98
CA ILE A 113 9.91 -15.19 3.28
C ILE A 113 10.88 -16.12 4.03
N GLU A 114 12.12 -16.26 3.56
CA GLU A 114 13.12 -17.12 4.19
C GLU A 114 13.57 -16.60 5.55
N GLU A 115 13.83 -15.31 5.68
CA GLU A 115 14.19 -14.68 6.95
C GLU A 115 13.05 -14.80 7.97
N GLU A 116 11.80 -14.63 7.54
CA GLU A 116 10.65 -14.71 8.42
C GLU A 116 10.34 -16.15 8.84
N LEU A 117 10.51 -17.11 7.94
CA LEU A 117 10.48 -18.53 8.27
C LEU A 117 11.60 -18.88 9.24
N ALA A 118 12.83 -18.42 9.01
CA ALA A 118 13.95 -18.63 9.93
C ALA A 118 13.69 -18.02 11.31
N ARG A 119 13.04 -16.85 11.39
CA ARG A 119 12.66 -16.20 12.66
C ARG A 119 11.55 -16.92 13.41
N ARG A 120 10.52 -17.40 12.72
CA ARG A 120 9.29 -17.91 13.35
C ARG A 120 9.23 -19.43 13.47
N PHE A 121 9.92 -20.16 12.60
CA PHE A 121 9.93 -21.61 12.62
C PHE A 121 10.88 -22.09 13.72
N ALA A 122 10.30 -22.63 14.79
CA ALA A 122 11.09 -23.20 15.88
C ALA A 122 11.76 -24.50 15.40
N PRO A 123 13.10 -24.60 15.39
CA PRO A 123 13.76 -25.83 15.02
C PRO A 123 13.45 -26.92 16.06
N LEU A 124 13.21 -28.14 15.59
CA LEU A 124 12.97 -29.30 16.47
C LEU A 124 14.22 -29.66 17.31
N TYR A 125 15.41 -29.33 16.82
CA TYR A 125 16.69 -29.56 17.48
C TYR A 125 17.48 -28.25 17.57
N PRO A 126 17.65 -27.65 18.76
CA PRO A 126 18.50 -26.47 18.91
C PRO A 126 19.96 -26.83 18.67
N GLY A 127 20.63 -26.12 17.76
CA GLY A 127 22.08 -26.23 17.55
C GLY A 127 22.55 -27.01 16.32
N VAL A 128 21.64 -27.46 15.44
CA VAL A 128 22.04 -27.97 14.12
C VAL A 128 22.42 -26.76 13.25
N PRO A 129 23.65 -26.68 12.71
CA PRO A 129 24.00 -25.66 11.72
C PRO A 129 23.06 -25.82 10.54
N THR A 130 22.35 -24.75 10.18
CA THR A 130 21.47 -24.75 9.03
C THR A 130 22.34 -25.10 7.81
N GLU A 131 22.04 -26.22 7.14
CA GLU A 131 22.80 -26.74 5.99
C GLU A 131 22.63 -25.87 4.71
N THR A 132 22.28 -24.60 4.92
CA THR A 132 21.95 -23.57 3.94
C THR A 132 23.06 -23.39 2.91
N GLU A 133 24.33 -23.48 3.33
CA GLU A 133 25.49 -23.33 2.42
C GLU A 133 25.61 -24.48 1.41
N ARG A 134 25.27 -25.72 1.81
CA ARG A 134 25.35 -26.89 0.92
C ARG A 134 24.18 -26.94 -0.06
N ILE A 135 23.03 -26.40 0.34
CA ILE A 135 21.79 -26.44 -0.44
C ILE A 135 21.66 -25.18 -1.33
N ALA A 136 22.38 -24.09 -1.02
CA ALA A 136 22.37 -22.85 -1.80
C ALA A 136 22.62 -23.03 -3.31
N PRO A 137 23.59 -23.86 -3.76
CA PRO A 137 23.80 -24.11 -5.19
C PRO A 137 22.59 -24.78 -5.85
N LEU A 138 22.01 -25.79 -5.20
CA LEU A 138 20.83 -26.51 -5.68
C LEU A 138 19.60 -25.58 -5.77
N ARG A 139 19.45 -24.70 -4.76
CA ARG A 139 18.37 -23.71 -4.70
C ARG A 139 18.45 -22.71 -5.85
N SER A 140 19.65 -22.20 -6.13
CA SER A 140 19.89 -21.27 -7.25
C SER A 140 19.56 -21.91 -8.60
N SER A 141 19.92 -23.17 -8.80
CA SER A 141 19.57 -23.92 -10.03
C SER A 141 18.06 -24.07 -10.18
N LEU A 142 17.35 -24.47 -9.13
CA LEU A 142 15.89 -24.67 -9.18
C LEU A 142 15.10 -23.36 -9.36
N GLN A 143 15.58 -22.27 -8.77
CA GLN A 143 14.95 -20.95 -8.92
C GLN A 143 15.18 -20.34 -10.31
N ALA A 144 16.36 -20.58 -10.92
CA ALA A 144 16.66 -20.14 -12.28
C ALA A 144 15.77 -20.84 -13.33
N GLU A 145 15.44 -22.12 -13.11
CA GLU A 145 14.54 -22.90 -13.98
C GLU A 145 13.06 -22.46 -13.89
N HIS A 146 12.68 -21.80 -12.78
CA HIS A 146 11.29 -21.40 -12.50
C HIS A 146 11.09 -19.89 -12.43
N ALA A 147 12.07 -19.10 -12.88
CA ALA A 147 11.93 -17.65 -12.93
C ALA A 147 10.73 -17.29 -13.84
N PRO A 148 9.74 -16.53 -13.36
CA PRO A 148 8.65 -16.09 -14.21
C PRO A 148 9.23 -15.24 -15.34
N ASP A 149 8.74 -15.42 -16.57
CA ASP A 149 8.93 -14.43 -17.63
C ASP A 149 8.62 -13.06 -17.05
N ALA A 150 9.55 -12.11 -17.23
CA ALA A 150 9.63 -10.84 -16.53
C ALA A 150 8.24 -10.28 -16.15
N PRO A 151 8.00 -9.91 -14.88
CA PRO A 151 6.70 -9.38 -14.52
C PRO A 151 6.43 -8.16 -15.39
N GLY A 152 5.40 -8.25 -16.23
CA GLY A 152 4.85 -7.09 -16.91
C GLY A 152 4.63 -5.97 -15.89
N PRO A 153 4.65 -4.69 -16.31
CA PRO A 153 4.67 -3.56 -15.39
C PRO A 153 3.63 -3.75 -14.28
N SER A 154 4.08 -3.64 -13.02
CA SER A 154 3.30 -3.88 -11.78
C SER A 154 2.15 -2.89 -11.55
N TRP A 155 1.73 -2.20 -12.62
CA TRP A 155 0.71 -1.18 -12.63
C TRP A 155 -0.57 -1.72 -13.26
N PRO A 156 -1.72 -1.69 -12.57
CA PRO A 156 -2.99 -2.01 -13.18
C PRO A 156 -3.30 -0.98 -14.28
N ALA A 157 -3.56 -1.51 -15.48
CA ALA A 157 -3.97 -0.84 -16.70
C ALA A 157 -5.37 -0.18 -16.58
N SER A 158 -5.52 0.79 -15.68
CA SER A 158 -6.51 1.86 -15.85
C SER A 158 -5.78 3.19 -16.01
N ASN A 159 -4.96 3.21 -17.06
CA ASN A 159 -4.45 4.42 -17.67
C ASN A 159 -5.61 5.07 -18.45
N PHE A 160 -6.08 6.23 -18.01
CA PHE A 160 -6.72 7.24 -18.87
C PHE A 160 -5.68 7.90 -19.81
N THR A 161 -4.62 7.18 -20.16
CA THR A 161 -3.59 7.67 -21.06
C THR A 161 -4.00 7.27 -22.46
N LEU A 162 -4.82 8.12 -23.08
CA LEU A 162 -5.02 8.10 -24.53
C LEU A 162 -3.69 8.45 -25.18
N ALA A 163 -2.97 7.43 -25.62
CA ALA A 163 -1.99 7.58 -26.68
C ALA A 163 -2.58 6.87 -27.91
N GLN A 164 -3.23 7.64 -28.81
CA GLN A 164 -3.54 7.21 -30.20
C GLN A 164 -2.89 8.12 -31.28
N GLY A 165 -2.16 7.52 -32.24
CA GLY A 165 -1.56 8.16 -33.43
C GLY A 165 -0.02 8.43 -33.52
N ASP A 166 0.83 7.39 -33.41
CA ASP A 166 2.29 7.27 -33.74
C ASP A 166 3.46 7.77 -32.84
N LEU A 167 3.37 8.42 -31.68
CA LEU A 167 2.26 9.13 -31.08
C LEU A 167 2.61 10.41 -30.34
N LEU A 168 3.53 10.28 -29.39
CA LEU A 168 4.45 11.38 -29.11
C LEU A 168 5.46 11.50 -30.27
N ARG A 169 5.32 10.61 -31.28
CA ARG A 169 5.72 10.66 -32.68
C ARG A 169 7.23 10.83 -32.85
N ILE A 170 7.87 11.03 -33.99
CA ILE A 170 7.85 12.33 -34.66
C ILE A 170 7.87 13.60 -33.70
N LEU A 171 7.82 13.50 -32.34
CA LEU A 171 7.97 14.59 -31.37
C LEU A 171 8.90 14.15 -30.20
N ARG A 172 10.19 13.91 -30.41
CA ARG A 172 11.13 15.00 -30.73
C ARG A 172 12.54 14.42 -30.62
N ARG A 173 13.36 14.70 -31.64
CA ARG A 173 14.82 14.66 -31.56
C ARG A 173 15.34 15.58 -30.47
#